data_AF-A0A382T9U9-F1
#
_entry.id   AF-A0A382T9U9-F1
#
_cell.length_a   1.000
_cell.length_b   1.000
_cell.length_c   1.000
_cell.angle_alpha   90.00
_cell.angle_beta   90.00
_cell.angle_gamma   90.00
#
_symmetry.space_group_name_H-M   'P 1'
#
loop_
_entity.id
_entity.type
_entity.pdbx_description
1 polymer ?
#
loop_
_entity_poly.entity_id
_entity_poly.type
_entity_poly.pdbx_seq_one_letter_code
_entity_poly.pdbx_strand_id
1 'polypeptide(L)'
;MKINLLLFLILITACSSLPKIESDFDKNYDLSSYKTYSIEGPELKDLPSQISLNPILIQRIKRAIDSNLTSRGLFYSSDPDLVIRFIVGTA
;
A
#
# COMPACT_ATOMS: atom_id res chain seq x y z
N MET A 1 43.14 14.06 2.46
CA MET A 1 42.01 14.58 1.64
C MET A 1 41.40 13.56 0.67
N LYS A 2 42.14 12.55 0.18
CA LYS A 2 41.59 11.53 -0.76
C LYS A 2 40.69 10.47 -0.10
N ILE A 3 40.97 10.09 1.16
CA ILE A 3 40.21 9.05 1.89
C ILE A 3 38.77 9.50 2.24
N ASN A 4 38.57 10.78 2.53
CA ASN A 4 37.26 11.34 2.88
C ASN A 4 36.31 11.35 1.67
N LEU A 5 36.85 11.56 0.47
CA LEU A 5 36.08 11.50 -0.78
C LEU A 5 35.62 10.07 -1.07
N LEU A 6 36.46 9.08 -0.78
CA LEU A 6 36.13 7.66 -0.96
C LEU A 6 35.03 7.21 0.02
N LEU A 7 35.08 7.65 1.29
CA LEU A 7 34.04 7.36 2.28
C LEU A 7 32.68 7.95 1.85
N PHE A 8 32.68 9.18 1.33
CA PHE A 8 31.47 9.83 0.84
C PHE A 8 30.88 9.08 -0.37
N LEU A 9 31.74 8.57 -1.25
CA LEU A 9 31.32 7.79 -2.42
C LEU A 9 30.71 6.42 -2.07
N ILE A 10 31.09 5.83 -0.94
CA ILE A 10 30.50 4.58 -0.44
C ILE A 10 29.12 4.82 0.21
N LEU A 11 28.93 5.97 0.85
CA LEU A 11 27.65 6.30 1.49
C LEU A 11 26.53 6.59 0.47
N ILE A 12 26.86 7.11 -0.71
CA ILE A 12 25.87 7.39 -1.76
C ILE A 12 25.37 6.13 -2.50
N THR A 13 26.09 5.01 -2.44
CA THR A 13 25.66 3.75 -3.09
C THR A 13 24.77 2.88 -2.19
N ALA A 14 24.61 3.23 -0.92
CA ALA A 14 23.79 2.48 0.05
C ALA A 14 22.27 2.67 -0.12
N CYS A 15 21.81 3.20 -1.27
CA CYS A 15 20.39 3.40 -1.51
C CYS A 15 19.66 2.04 -1.48
N SER A 16 18.69 1.91 -0.56
CA SER A 16 17.93 0.67 -0.37
C SER A 16 17.20 0.26 -1.63
N SER A 17 17.26 -1.02 -2.00
CA SER A 17 16.42 -1.58 -3.05
C SER A 17 14.95 -1.37 -2.69
N LEU A 18 14.25 -0.54 -3.45
CA LEU A 18 12.81 -0.35 -3.31
C LEU A 18 12.08 -1.64 -3.72
N PRO A 19 10.90 -1.93 -3.13
CA PRO A 19 10.08 -3.03 -3.60
C PRO A 19 9.72 -2.81 -5.08
N LYS A 20 9.68 -3.89 -5.85
CA LYS A 20 9.15 -3.85 -7.22
C LYS A 20 7.64 -3.59 -7.14
N ILE A 21 7.20 -2.51 -7.76
CA ILE A 21 5.79 -2.09 -7.80
C ILE A 21 5.33 -2.15 -9.25
N GLU A 22 4.23 -2.88 -9.49
CA GLU A 22 3.55 -2.95 -10.77
C GLU A 22 2.12 -2.44 -10.58
N SER A 23 1.62 -1.64 -11.51
CA SER A 23 0.26 -1.09 -11.46
C SER A 23 -0.37 -1.10 -12.84
N ASP A 24 -1.63 -1.51 -12.93
CA ASP A 24 -2.41 -1.51 -14.15
C ASP A 24 -3.79 -0.90 -13.91
N PHE A 25 -4.33 -0.19 -14.91
CA PHE A 25 -5.64 0.45 -14.86
C PHE A 25 -6.18 0.74 -16.27
N ASP A 26 -7.50 0.79 -16.41
CA ASP A 26 -8.14 1.21 -17.64
C ASP A 26 -8.07 2.74 -17.80
N LYS A 27 -7.34 3.20 -18.82
CA LYS A 27 -7.15 4.64 -19.11
C LYS A 27 -8.40 5.31 -19.67
N ASN A 28 -9.36 4.55 -20.18
CA ASN A 28 -10.60 5.07 -20.76
C ASN A 28 -11.74 5.11 -19.74
N TYR A 29 -11.52 4.57 -18.54
CA TYR A 29 -12.54 4.54 -17.49
C TYR A 29 -12.55 5.86 -16.71
N ASP A 30 -13.71 6.52 -16.67
CA ASP A 30 -13.85 7.76 -15.90
C ASP A 30 -14.05 7.47 -14.42
N LEU A 31 -13.00 7.75 -13.63
CA LEU A 31 -13.01 7.61 -12.17
C LEU A 31 -13.52 8.87 -11.46
N SER A 32 -13.82 9.96 -12.17
CA SER A 32 -14.14 11.26 -11.56
C SER A 32 -15.48 11.30 -10.82
N SER A 33 -16.40 10.41 -11.19
CA SER A 33 -17.74 10.27 -10.60
C SER A 33 -17.70 9.65 -9.20
N TYR A 34 -16.67 8.87 -8.88
CA TYR A 34 -16.51 8.21 -7.59
C TYR A 34 -16.01 9.19 -6.53
N LYS A 35 -16.74 9.32 -5.41
CA LYS A 35 -16.40 10.23 -4.31
C LYS A 35 -16.18 9.50 -2.99
N THR A 36 -16.79 8.33 -2.84
CA THR A 36 -16.77 7.59 -1.59
C THR A 36 -16.12 6.23 -1.73
N TYR A 37 -15.51 5.74 -0.65
CA TYR A 37 -14.85 4.45 -0.63
C TYR A 37 -15.04 3.69 0.68
N SER A 38 -14.86 2.37 0.62
CA SER A 38 -14.64 1.51 1.78
C SER A 38 -13.43 0.59 1.56
N ILE A 39 -12.87 0.04 2.64
CA ILE A 39 -11.70 -0.85 2.58
C ILE A 39 -12.09 -2.22 3.15
N GLU A 40 -12.03 -3.23 2.29
CA GLU A 40 -12.18 -4.64 2.62
C GLU A 40 -10.79 -5.29 2.69
N GLY A 41 -10.32 -5.53 3.92
CA GLY A 41 -9.07 -6.25 4.16
C GLY A 41 -9.27 -7.76 4.22
N PRO A 42 -8.18 -8.55 4.21
CA PRO A 42 -8.28 -9.99 4.40
C PRO A 42 -8.93 -10.29 5.76
N GLU A 43 -9.88 -11.22 5.76
CA GLU A 43 -10.43 -11.76 7.00
C GLU A 43 -9.33 -12.54 7.70
N LEU A 44 -9.09 -12.28 8.99
CA LEU A 44 -8.20 -13.10 9.81
C LEU A 44 -8.94 -14.39 10.16
N LYS A 45 -8.97 -15.35 9.23
CA LYS A 45 -9.53 -16.68 9.50
C LYS A 45 -8.41 -17.61 9.95
N ASP A 46 -8.71 -18.51 10.87
CA ASP A 46 -7.82 -19.58 11.34
C ASP A 46 -7.63 -20.67 10.26
N LEU A 47 -7.25 -20.28 9.04
CA LEU A 47 -6.77 -21.20 8.02
C LEU A 47 -5.27 -21.42 8.24
N PRO A 48 -4.74 -22.63 7.99
CA PRO A 48 -3.31 -22.93 8.16
C PRO A 48 -2.36 -21.96 7.43
N SER A 49 -2.78 -21.40 6.30
CA SER A 49 -2.04 -20.41 5.51
C SER A 49 -2.08 -18.98 6.06
N GLN A 50 -2.94 -18.70 7.04
CA GLN A 50 -3.18 -17.36 7.59
C GLN A 50 -2.73 -17.21 9.05
N ILE A 51 -2.24 -18.30 9.67
CA ILE A 51 -1.67 -18.32 11.04
C ILE A 51 -0.55 -17.26 11.22
N SER A 52 0.06 -16.81 10.11
CA SER A 52 1.14 -15.82 10.09
C SER A 52 0.68 -14.37 9.86
N LEU A 53 -0.62 -14.09 9.67
CA LEU A 53 -1.09 -12.73 9.37
C LEU A 53 -1.12 -11.87 10.63
N ASN A 54 -0.19 -10.90 10.68
CA ASN A 54 -0.10 -9.95 11.78
C ASN A 54 -1.23 -8.88 11.69
N PRO A 55 -2.13 -8.75 12.69
CA PRO A 55 -3.21 -7.76 12.67
C PRO A 55 -2.70 -6.31 12.58
N ILE A 56 -1.52 -6.02 13.15
CA ILE A 56 -0.88 -4.70 13.09
C ILE A 56 -0.46 -4.40 11.64
N LEU A 57 0.00 -5.39 10.87
CA LEU A 57 0.33 -5.21 9.46
C LEU A 57 -0.93 -4.85 8.65
N ILE A 58 -2.02 -5.59 8.86
CA ILE A 58 -3.31 -5.31 8.21
C ILE A 58 -3.81 -3.90 8.55
N GLN A 59 -3.71 -3.50 9.81
CA GLN A 59 -4.07 -2.15 10.25
C GLN A 59 -3.20 -1.07 9.59
N ARG A 60 -1.88 -1.29 9.45
CA ARG A 60 -0.97 -0.37 8.76
C ARG A 60 -1.33 -0.21 7.29
N ILE A 61 -1.64 -1.30 6.60
CA ILE A 61 -2.07 -1.26 5.19
C ILE A 61 -3.39 -0.49 5.06
N LYS A 62 -4.39 -0.79 5.90
CA LYS A 62 -5.67 -0.07 5.90
C LYS A 62 -5.48 1.44 6.09
N ARG A 63 -4.67 1.84 7.07
CA ARG A 63 -4.36 3.27 7.33
C ARG A 63 -3.62 3.93 6.16
N ALA A 64 -2.71 3.23 5.51
CA ALA A 64 -1.97 3.75 4.36
C ALA A 64 -2.90 3.98 3.16
N ILE A 65 -3.81 3.04 2.89
CA ILE A 65 -4.84 3.15 1.84
C ILE A 65 -5.76 4.34 2.15
N ASP A 66 -6.30 4.40 3.37
CA ASP A 66 -7.20 5.46 3.84
C ASP A 66 -6.58 6.86 3.72
N SER A 67 -5.35 7.04 4.21
CA SER A 67 -4.61 8.29 4.10
C SER A 67 -4.37 8.70 2.65
N ASN A 68 -4.01 7.76 1.77
CA ASN A 68 -3.76 8.05 0.36
C ASN A 68 -5.05 8.51 -0.37
N LEU A 69 -6.16 7.82 -0.16
CA LEU A 69 -7.43 8.15 -0.82
C LEU A 69 -8.03 9.45 -0.29
N THR A 70 -7.94 9.67 1.02
CA THR A 70 -8.34 10.94 1.63
C THR A 70 -7.51 12.10 1.09
N SER A 71 -6.19 11.90 0.88
CA SER A 71 -5.34 12.92 0.24
C SER A 71 -5.70 13.21 -1.22
N ARG A 72 -6.41 12.29 -1.88
CA ARG A 72 -6.95 12.45 -3.24
C ARG A 72 -8.36 13.05 -3.26
N GLY A 73 -8.93 13.40 -2.11
CA GLY A 73 -10.25 14.02 -1.99
C GLY A 73 -11.43 13.04 -1.98
N LEU A 74 -11.18 11.75 -1.75
CA LEU A 74 -12.23 10.75 -1.53
C LEU A 74 -12.57 10.67 -0.03
N PHE A 75 -13.80 10.24 0.29
CA PHE A 75 -14.28 10.14 1.69
C PHE A 75 -14.76 8.73 2.01
N TYR A 76 -14.60 8.28 3.26
CA TYR A 76 -15.11 6.98 3.68
C TYR A 76 -16.65 6.97 3.71
N SER A 77 -17.28 5.89 3.24
CA SER A 77 -18.73 5.66 3.35
C SER A 77 -19.04 4.20 3.68
N SER A 78 -20.13 3.96 4.43
CA SER A 78 -20.68 2.62 4.65
C SER A 78 -21.45 2.09 3.43
N ASP A 79 -21.89 2.98 2.54
CA ASP A 79 -22.47 2.69 1.22
C ASP A 79 -21.59 3.39 0.15
N PRO A 80 -20.48 2.76 -0.26
CA PRO A 80 -19.44 3.43 -1.04
C PRO A 80 -19.64 3.26 -2.55
N ASP A 81 -19.15 4.25 -3.32
CA ASP A 81 -19.03 4.13 -4.77
C ASP A 81 -17.90 3.14 -5.16
N LEU A 82 -16.85 3.04 -4.33
CA LEU A 82 -15.69 2.17 -4.54
C LEU A 82 -15.44 1.25 -3.33
N VAL A 83 -15.25 -0.04 -3.60
CA VAL A 83 -14.77 -1.02 -2.60
C VAL A 83 -13.33 -1.40 -2.91
N ILE A 84 -12.42 -1.10 -2.00
CA ILE A 84 -10.99 -1.42 -2.15
C ILE A 84 -10.70 -2.71 -1.41
N ARG A 85 -10.31 -3.74 -2.17
CA ARG A 85 -9.84 -5.01 -1.64
C ARG A 85 -8.32 -5.11 -1.74
N PHE A 86 -7.70 -5.64 -0.68
CA PHE A 86 -6.27 -5.98 -0.70
C PHE A 86 -6.02 -7.36 -0.12
N ILE A 87 -4.94 -8.00 -0.59
CA ILE A 87 -4.53 -9.34 -0.17
C ILE A 87 -3.05 -9.25 0.24
N VAL A 88 -2.67 -9.97 1.29
CA VAL A 88 -1.28 -10.13 1.70
C VAL A 88 -0.87 -11.56 1.38
N GLY A 89 0.02 -11.72 0.40
CA GLY A 89 0.63 -13.00 0.11
C GLY A 89 1.70 -13.33 1.13
N THR A 90 1.63 -14.51 1.73
CA THR A 90 2.73 -15.10 2.50
C THR A 90 3.41 -16.14 1.60
N ALA A 91 4.74 -16.14 1.57
CA ALA A 91 5.51 -17.18 0.89
C ALA A 91 5.48 -18.50 1.69
#